data_AF-A0A2X3GU66-F1
#
_entry.id   AF-A0A2X3GU66-F1
#
_cell.length_a   1.000
_cell.length_b   1.000
_cell.length_c   1.000
_cell.angle_alpha   90.00
_cell.angle_beta   90.00
_cell.angle_gamma   90.00
#
_symmetry.space_group_name_H-M   'P 1'
#
loop_
_entity.id
_entity.type
_entity.pdbx_description
1 polymer ?
#
loop_
_entity_poly.entity_id
_entity_poly.type
_entity_poly.pdbx_seq_one_letter_code
_entity_poly.pdbx_strand_id
1 'polypeptide(L)' 'MPGVKKEGTLLKAITPFQIQDLIEKGDVFGGMIPKLKSAVGASQNGVQKVYITKQIGVVGTEIKREVGHSDAFISHL' A
#
# COMPACT_ATOMS: atom_id res chain seq x y z
N MET A 1 -9.48 0.56 -10.75
CA MET A 1 -9.34 1.95 -10.26
C MET A 1 -7.95 2.47 -10.59
N PRO A 2 -7.73 3.80 -10.68
CA PRO A 2 -6.39 4.39 -10.88
C PRO A 2 -5.41 4.11 -9.73
N GLY A 3 -5.93 3.89 -8.52
CA GLY A 3 -5.16 3.59 -7.31
C GLY A 3 -6.03 3.78 -6.07
N VAL A 4 -5.43 3.84 -4.89
CA VAL A 4 -6.13 4.11 -3.64
C VAL A 4 -6.38 5.61 -3.52
N LYS A 5 -7.62 5.98 -3.19
CA LYS A 5 -8.01 7.36 -2.96
C LYS A 5 -8.34 7.57 -1.49
N LYS A 6 -7.99 8.75 -0.98
CA LYS A 6 -8.49 9.29 0.28
C LYS A 6 -9.16 10.62 -0.03
N GLU A 7 -10.41 10.79 0.41
CA GLU A 7 -11.18 12.02 0.18
C GLU A 7 -11.16 12.46 -1.31
N GLY A 8 -11.31 11.49 -2.22
CA GLY A 8 -11.30 11.72 -3.68
C GLY A 8 -9.90 11.90 -4.32
N THR A 9 -8.85 12.11 -3.53
CA THR A 9 -7.48 12.34 -4.00
C THR A 9 -6.68 11.04 -4.12
N LEU A 10 -5.98 10.83 -5.24
CA LEU A 10 -5.13 9.68 -5.46
C LEU A 10 -3.88 9.73 -4.57
N LEU A 11 -3.66 8.69 -3.78
CA LEU A 11 -2.46 8.55 -2.96
C LEU A 11 -1.30 8.04 -3.80
N LYS A 12 -0.12 8.64 -3.66
CA LYS A 12 1.12 8.16 -4.30
C LYS A 12 1.66 6.90 -3.62
N ALA A 13 1.52 6.82 -2.30
CA ALA A 13 1.95 5.70 -1.49
C ALA A 13 1.01 5.47 -0.30
N ILE A 14 0.95 4.24 0.18
CA ILE A 14 0.15 3.84 1.33
C ILE A 14 0.82 2.67 2.08
N THR A 15 0.59 2.58 3.39
CA THR A 15 1.05 1.47 4.25
C THR A 15 -0.07 0.44 4.51
N PRO A 16 0.25 -0.81 4.91
CA PRO A 16 -0.73 -1.79 5.35
C PRO A 16 -1.65 -1.26 6.46
N PHE A 17 -1.09 -0.57 7.47
CA PHE A 17 -1.89 0.07 8.52
C PHE A 17 -2.92 1.07 7.95
N GLN A 18 -2.47 1.99 7.08
CA GLN A 18 -3.38 2.96 6.45
C GLN A 18 -4.44 2.30 5.56
N ILE A 19 -4.11 1.17 4.91
CA ILE A 19 -5.10 0.39 4.15
C ILE A 19 -6.19 -0.11 5.10
N GLN A 20 -5.82 -0.65 6.26
CA GLN A 20 -6.77 -1.15 7.24
C GLN A 20 -7.68 -0.02 7.75
N ASP A 21 -7.13 1.14 8.10
CA ASP A 21 -7.89 2.33 8.50
C ASP A 21 -8.94 2.74 7.44
N LEU A 22 -8.57 2.74 6.15
CA LEU A 22 -9.48 3.12 5.08
C LEU A 22 -10.60 2.08 4.86
N ILE A 23 -10.33 0.81 5.13
CA ILE A 23 -11.35 -0.25 5.08
C ILE A 23 -12.34 -0.06 6.23
N GLU A 24 -11.83 0.18 7.45
CA GLU A 24 -12.67 0.38 8.64
C GLU A 24 -13.54 1.64 8.55
N LYS A 25 -13.02 2.71 7.94
CA LYS A 25 -13.77 3.95 7.69
C LYS A 25 -14.76 3.85 6.52
N GLY A 26 -14.71 2.76 5.75
CA GLY A 26 -15.57 2.56 4.58
C GLY A 26 -15.14 3.32 3.31
N ASP A 27 -13.99 3.97 3.32
CA ASP A 27 -13.41 4.64 2.14
C ASP A 27 -12.98 3.61 1.06
N VAL A 28 -12.58 2.42 1.50
CA VAL A 28 -12.25 1.27 0.65
C VAL A 28 -13.29 0.18 0.83
N PHE A 29 -13.96 -0.20 -0.25
CA PHE A 29 -15.04 -1.18 -0.21
C PHE A 29 -15.05 -2.11 -1.44
N GLY A 30 -15.89 -3.15 -1.35
CA GLY A 30 -16.11 -4.11 -2.43
C GLY A 30 -14.84 -4.87 -2.84
N GLY A 31 -14.71 -5.12 -4.15
CA GLY A 31 -13.59 -5.89 -4.72
C GLY A 31 -12.21 -5.23 -4.56
N MET A 32 -12.13 -4.00 -4.02
CA MET A 32 -10.85 -3.36 -3.72
C MET A 32 -10.18 -3.95 -2.48
N ILE A 33 -10.96 -4.42 -1.51
CA ILE A 33 -10.46 -5.07 -0.29
C ILE A 33 -9.59 -6.31 -0.62
N PRO A 34 -10.06 -7.31 -1.38
CA PRO A 34 -9.23 -8.48 -1.71
C PRO A 34 -8.01 -8.12 -2.57
N LYS A 35 -8.09 -7.08 -3.41
CA LYS A 35 -6.93 -6.58 -4.19
C LYS A 35 -5.85 -6.01 -3.28
N LEU A 36 -6.22 -5.20 -2.30
CA LEU A 36 -5.28 -4.61 -1.35
C LEU A 36 -4.70 -5.68 -0.42
N LYS A 37 -5.52 -6.62 0.08
CA LYS A 37 -5.03 -7.74 0.90
C LYS A 37 -3.99 -8.59 0.14
N SER A 38 -4.27 -8.92 -1.11
CA SER A 38 -3.32 -9.66 -1.96
C SER A 38 -2.01 -8.87 -2.17
N ALA A 39 -2.12 -7.57 -2.42
CA ALA A 39 -0.97 -6.70 -2.66
C ALA A 39 -0.11 -6.49 -1.39
N VAL A 40 -0.74 -6.35 -0.22
CA VAL A 40 -0.05 -6.34 1.09
C VAL A 40 0.65 -7.67 1.32
N GLY A 41 -0.03 -8.79 1.08
CA GLY A 41 0.56 -10.12 1.20
C GLY A 41 1.78 -10.29 0.30
N ALA A 42 1.70 -9.88 -0.97
CA ALA A 42 2.85 -9.91 -1.88
C ALA A 42 4.04 -9.07 -1.35
N SER A 43 3.78 -7.85 -0.88
CA SER A 43 4.80 -6.97 -0.32
C SER A 43 5.48 -7.58 0.92
N GLN A 44 4.70 -8.16 1.83
CA GLN A 44 5.20 -8.83 3.04
C GLN A 44 6.00 -10.10 2.72
N ASN A 45 5.65 -10.82 1.66
CA ASN A 45 6.34 -12.03 1.20
C ASN A 45 7.54 -11.74 0.27
N GLY A 46 8.10 -10.53 0.33
CA GLY A 46 9.38 -10.22 -0.32
C GLY A 46 9.30 -9.51 -1.67
N VAL A 47 8.11 -9.28 -2.25
CA VAL A 47 7.99 -8.47 -3.47
C VAL A 47 8.41 -7.03 -3.20
N GLN A 48 9.47 -6.57 -3.86
CA GLN A 48 10.14 -5.31 -3.51
C GLN A 48 9.23 -4.08 -3.65
N LYS A 49 8.43 -4.04 -4.73
CA LYS A 49 7.52 -2.92 -5.00
C LYS A 49 6.20 -3.46 -5.52
N VAL A 50 5.11 -2.98 -4.93
CA VAL A 50 3.75 -3.35 -5.32
C VAL A 50 2.98 -2.07 -5.62
N TYR A 51 2.36 -2.00 -6.79
CA TYR A 51 1.59 -0.86 -7.23
C TYR A 51 0.13 -1.24 -7.50
N ILE A 52 -0.78 -0.41 -7.03
CA ILE A 52 -2.19 -0.46 -7.36
C ILE A 52 -2.43 0.58 -8.45
N THR A 53 -2.62 0.13 -9.69
CA THR A 53 -2.80 1.00 -10.86
C THR A 53 -3.91 0.48 -11.79
N LYS A 54 -4.44 1.36 -12.65
CA LYS A 54 -5.42 1.00 -13.68
C LYS A 54 -4.78 0.32 -14.89
N GLN A 55 -3.55 0.69 -15.23
CA GLN A 55 -2.86 0.24 -16.44
C GLN A 55 -1.35 0.23 -16.21
N ILE A 56 -0.66 -0.70 -16.87
CA ILE A 56 0.80 -0.73 -16.92
C ILE A 56 1.32 0.61 -17.48
N GLY A 57 2.37 1.15 -16.86
CA GLY A 57 2.98 2.43 -17.23
C GLY A 57 2.26 3.67 -16.67
N VAL A 58 1.10 3.51 -16.02
CA VAL A 58 0.40 4.62 -15.36
C VAL A 58 0.75 4.63 -13.87
N VAL A 59 1.14 5.81 -13.37
CA VAL A 59 1.43 6.02 -11.94
C VAL A 59 0.18 5.74 -11.12
N GLY A 60 0.27 4.74 -10.25
CA GLY A 60 -0.76 4.38 -9.28
C GLY A 60 -0.32 4.65 -7.85
N THR A 61 -0.87 3.88 -6.91
CA THR A 61 -0.47 3.94 -5.49
C THR A 61 0.53 2.84 -5.18
N GLU A 62 1.69 3.20 -4.65
CA GLU A 62 2.67 2.24 -4.13
C GLU A 62 2.29 1.73 -2.74
N ILE A 63 2.43 0.43 -2.49
CA ILE A 63 2.34 -0.13 -1.13
C ILE A 63 3.74 -0.12 -0.51
N LYS A 64 3.95 0.76 0.47
CA LYS A 64 5.18 0.81 1.25
C LYS A 64 5.11 -0.18 2.40
N ARG A 65 6.17 -0.96 2.57
CA ARG A 65 6.35 -1.78 3.77
C ARG A 65 6.50 -0.86 4.97
N GLU A 66 5.98 -1.30 6.10
CA GLU A 66 6.36 -0.74 7.39
C GLU A 66 7.81 -1.13 7.65
N VAL A 67 8.67 -0.13 7.87
CA VAL A 67 10.07 -0.37 8.20
C VAL A 67 10.08 -0.80 9.66
N GLY A 68 10.40 -2.08 9.91
CA GLY A 68 10.77 -2.52 11.25
C GLY A 68 11.95 -1.68 11.73
N HIS A 69 11.91 -1.23 12.98
CA HIS A 69 12.89 -0.33 13.61
C HIS A 69 14.34 -0.88 13.70
N SER A 70 14.68 -1.94 12.95
CA SER A 70 15.96 -2.65 13.02
C SER A 70 17.08 -2.04 12.17
N ASP A 71 16.75 -1.28 11.13
CA ASP A 71 17.78 -0.82 10.17
C ASP A 71 18.48 0.49 10.59
N ALA A 72 17.98 1.15 11.64
CA ALA A 72 18.57 2.39 12.14
C ALA A 72 19.74 2.18 13.14
N PHE A 73 19.99 0.95 13.61
CA PHE A 73 20.90 0.71 14.74
C PHE A 73 22.33 0.27 14.36
N ILE A 74 22.61 -0.08 13.10
CA ILE A 74 23.97 -0.55 12.68
C ILE A 74 24.63 0.44 11.73
N SER A 75 24.70 1.72 12.10
CA SER A 75 25.50 2.71 11.35
C SER A 75 26.50 3.50 12.20
N HIS A 76 26.72 3.12 13.46
CA HIS A 76 27.63 3.82 14.38
C HIS A 76 28.48 2.92 15.29
N LEU A 77 28.75 1.67 14.91
CA LEU A 77 29.75 0.82 15.58
C LEU A 77 30.82 0.38 14.60
#